data_AF-X6M8J5-F1
#
_entry.id   AF-X6M8J5-F1
#
_cell.length_a   1.000
_cell.length_b   1.000
_cell.length_c   1.000
_cell.angle_alpha   90.00
_cell.angle_beta   90.00
_cell.angle_gamma   90.00
#
_symmetry.space_group_name_H-M   'P 1'
#
loop_
_entity.id
_entity.type
_entity.pdbx_description
1 polymer ?
#
loop_
_entity_poly.entity_id
_entity_poly.type
_entity_poly.pdbx_seq_one_letter_code
_entity_poly.pdbx_strand_id
1 'polypeptide(L)'
;MRTFKTNGFFKARVSEKALIRVINAYCHKTGCRYVQGMNVIAAMLLLNMTELDAFATFYTLLENYLPTYWVTFPADYGLAGAYASTMLVWEVIKLVDKELSQHLDDMHIHPFACFFPAMPSLLGITKPIVEVIRLWDFLFTFGLHMIVPCVAAQIIGMRDVILKESPFQKKKIHTYK
;
A
#
# COMPACT_ATOMS: atom_id res chain seq x y z
N MET A 1 -14.06 -10.80 -3.14
CA MET A 1 -12.87 -10.01 -2.71
C MET A 1 -11.62 -10.51 -3.44
N ARG A 2 -10.66 -9.65 -3.88
CA ARG A 2 -9.45 -10.05 -4.66
C ARG A 2 -8.16 -10.23 -3.83
N THR A 3 -8.16 -9.95 -2.53
CA THR A 3 -6.99 -10.05 -1.65
C THR A 3 -6.44 -11.48 -1.61
N PHE A 4 -5.14 -11.64 -1.89
CA PHE A 4 -4.39 -12.89 -1.68
C PHE A 4 -4.98 -14.19 -2.26
N LYS A 5 -5.81 -14.11 -3.31
CA LYS A 5 -6.52 -15.25 -3.90
C LYS A 5 -5.63 -16.45 -4.30
N THR A 6 -4.34 -16.24 -4.51
CA THR A 6 -3.37 -17.25 -4.95
C THR A 6 -2.39 -17.71 -3.85
N ASN A 7 -2.48 -17.17 -2.63
CA ASN A 7 -1.58 -17.56 -1.55
C ASN A 7 -2.24 -18.62 -0.65
N GLY A 8 -1.85 -19.89 -0.82
CA GLY A 8 -2.39 -21.01 -0.03
C GLY A 8 -2.19 -20.85 1.48
N PHE A 9 -1.07 -20.25 1.90
CA PHE A 9 -0.79 -19.93 3.30
C PHE A 9 -1.79 -18.92 3.87
N PHE A 10 -2.16 -17.91 3.07
CA PHE A 10 -3.11 -16.89 3.50
C PHE A 10 -4.52 -17.47 3.66
N LYS A 11 -5.01 -18.25 2.69
CA LYS A 11 -6.34 -18.88 2.79
C LYS A 11 -6.46 -19.87 3.94
N ALA A 12 -5.36 -20.51 4.33
CA ALA A 12 -5.34 -21.44 5.46
C ALA A 12 -5.49 -20.72 6.81
N ARG A 13 -5.06 -19.46 6.93
CA ARG A 13 -5.03 -18.71 8.19
C ARG A 13 -6.10 -17.64 8.31
N VAL A 14 -6.49 -17.01 7.19
CA VAL A 14 -7.45 -15.91 7.19
C VAL A 14 -8.74 -16.33 6.51
N SER A 15 -9.79 -16.46 7.32
CA SER A 15 -11.14 -16.71 6.83
C SER A 15 -11.70 -15.47 6.13
N GLU A 16 -12.25 -15.66 4.92
CA GLU A 16 -12.96 -14.58 4.19
C GLU A 16 -14.10 -14.01 5.03
N LYS A 17 -14.78 -14.83 5.85
CA LYS A 17 -15.84 -14.37 6.76
C LYS A 17 -15.31 -13.45 7.85
N ALA A 18 -14.16 -13.76 8.45
CA ALA A 18 -13.54 -12.91 9.46
C ALA A 18 -13.13 -11.56 8.85
N LEU A 19 -12.54 -11.58 7.67
CA LEU A 19 -12.14 -10.39 6.93
C LEU A 19 -13.33 -9.47 6.61
N ILE A 20 -14.46 -10.05 6.16
CA ILE A 20 -15.70 -9.30 5.93
C ILE A 20 -16.24 -8.71 7.22
N ARG A 21 -16.24 -9.45 8.34
CA ARG A 21 -16.75 -8.96 9.62
C ARG A 21 -15.92 -7.81 10.16
N VAL A 22 -14.58 -7.90 10.15
CA VAL A 22 -13.69 -6.83 10.62
C VAL A 22 -13.96 -5.53 9.86
N ILE A 23 -14.01 -5.60 8.52
CA ILE A 23 -14.21 -4.42 7.68
C ILE A 23 -15.63 -3.86 7.85
N ASN A 24 -16.66 -4.71 7.84
CA ASN A 24 -18.03 -4.26 8.00
C ASN A 24 -18.27 -3.65 9.39
N ALA A 25 -17.70 -4.24 10.44
CA ALA A 25 -17.77 -3.70 11.79
C ALA A 25 -17.12 -2.31 11.88
N TYR A 26 -15.98 -2.12 11.21
CA TYR A 26 -15.31 -0.82 11.12
C TYR A 26 -16.19 0.21 10.41
N CYS A 27 -16.66 -0.09 9.19
CA CYS A 27 -17.54 0.79 8.43
C CYS A 27 -18.83 1.14 9.19
N HIS A 28 -19.42 0.17 9.88
CA HIS A 28 -20.61 0.39 10.70
C HIS A 28 -20.31 1.31 11.90
N LYS A 29 -19.16 1.12 12.57
CA LYS A 29 -18.77 1.91 13.74
C LYS A 29 -18.41 3.35 13.40
N THR A 30 -17.76 3.59 12.26
CA THR A 30 -17.30 4.93 11.84
C THR A 30 -18.28 5.65 10.92
N GLY A 31 -19.26 4.93 10.35
CA GLY A 31 -20.14 5.46 9.30
C GLY A 31 -19.45 5.59 7.94
N CYS A 32 -18.20 5.14 7.79
CA CYS A 32 -17.48 5.20 6.52
C CYS A 32 -17.96 4.11 5.55
N ARG A 33 -17.59 4.25 4.27
CA ARG A 33 -17.75 3.18 3.28
C ARG A 33 -16.44 2.43 3.12
N TYR A 34 -16.55 1.18 2.69
CA TYR A 34 -15.36 0.40 2.31
C TYR A 34 -14.59 1.09 1.18
N VAL A 35 -13.28 1.25 1.37
CA VAL A 35 -12.34 1.75 0.36
C VAL A 35 -11.40 0.62 -0.05
N GLN A 36 -11.13 0.51 -1.35
CA GLN A 36 -10.23 -0.53 -1.87
C GLN A 36 -8.84 -0.40 -1.28
N GLY A 37 -8.38 -1.47 -0.63
CA GLY A 37 -7.07 -1.57 0.03
C GLY A 37 -7.19 -1.75 1.55
N MET A 38 -8.32 -1.34 2.16
CA MET A 38 -8.65 -1.68 3.57
C MET A 38 -8.59 -3.20 3.81
N ASN A 39 -9.00 -3.95 2.80
CA ASN A 39 -8.93 -5.40 2.76
C ASN A 39 -7.52 -5.97 2.93
N VAL A 40 -6.49 -5.27 2.47
CA VAL A 40 -5.09 -5.70 2.60
C VAL A 40 -4.63 -5.51 4.04
N ILE A 41 -4.96 -4.36 4.64
CA ILE A 41 -4.59 -4.07 6.02
C ILE A 41 -5.29 -5.04 6.99
N ALA A 42 -6.61 -5.18 6.88
CA ALA A 42 -7.36 -6.11 7.72
C ALA A 42 -6.89 -7.57 7.55
N ALA A 43 -6.54 -7.97 6.32
CA ALA A 43 -5.97 -9.27 6.02
C ALA A 43 -4.61 -9.50 6.70
N MET A 44 -3.71 -8.52 6.65
CA MET A 44 -2.39 -8.59 7.30
C MET A 44 -2.52 -8.70 8.82
N LEU A 45 -3.47 -7.99 9.42
CA LEU A 45 -3.74 -8.07 10.85
C LEU A 45 -4.29 -9.46 11.19
N LEU A 46 -5.35 -9.93 10.51
CA LEU A 46 -5.95 -11.26 10.73
C LEU A 46 -4.97 -12.43 10.50
N LEU A 47 -3.88 -12.22 9.77
CA LEU A 47 -2.83 -13.22 9.60
C LEU A 47 -2.01 -13.44 10.87
N ASN A 48 -1.95 -12.43 11.75
CA ASN A 48 -1.03 -12.36 12.89
C ASN A 48 -1.72 -12.24 14.25
N MET A 49 -3.04 -12.01 14.30
CA MET A 49 -3.78 -11.85 15.56
C MET A 49 -5.21 -12.38 15.48
N THR A 50 -5.89 -12.44 16.63
CA THR A 50 -7.29 -12.86 16.70
C THR A 50 -8.21 -11.87 15.99
N GLU A 51 -9.44 -12.27 15.68
CA GLU A 51 -10.38 -11.38 14.98
C GLU A 51 -10.71 -10.11 15.78
N LEU A 52 -10.83 -10.23 17.11
CA LEU A 52 -11.10 -9.08 17.98
C LEU A 52 -9.91 -8.12 18.04
N ASP A 53 -8.70 -8.66 18.20
CA ASP A 53 -7.48 -7.86 18.18
C ASP A 53 -7.30 -7.20 16.81
N ALA A 54 -7.55 -7.93 15.73
CA ALA A 54 -7.45 -7.42 14.37
C ALA A 54 -8.43 -6.26 14.15
N PHE A 55 -9.66 -6.36 14.65
CA PHE A 55 -10.60 -5.26 14.61
C PHE A 55 -10.12 -4.05 15.42
N ALA A 56 -9.68 -4.25 16.66
CA ALA A 56 -9.21 -3.18 17.52
C ALA A 56 -7.99 -2.46 16.91
N THR A 57 -6.99 -3.22 16.47
CA THR A 57 -5.80 -2.69 15.80
C THR A 57 -6.15 -2.02 14.48
N PHE A 58 -7.04 -2.59 13.68
CA PHE A 58 -7.48 -2.00 12.41
C PHE A 58 -8.15 -0.64 12.63
N TYR A 59 -9.08 -0.55 13.59
CA TYR A 59 -9.73 0.70 13.96
C TYR A 59 -8.72 1.75 14.42
N THR A 60 -7.85 1.41 15.39
CA THR A 60 -6.83 2.32 15.90
C THR A 60 -5.86 2.78 14.80
N LEU A 61 -5.42 1.87 13.93
CA LEU A 61 -4.49 2.16 12.85
C LEU A 61 -5.07 3.19 11.87
N LEU A 62 -6.31 2.98 11.43
CA LEU A 62 -6.94 3.85 10.43
C LEU A 62 -7.37 5.20 11.02
N GLU A 63 -7.92 5.22 12.24
CA GLU A 63 -8.43 6.46 12.84
C GLU A 63 -7.33 7.32 13.47
N ASN A 64 -6.32 6.71 14.10
CA ASN A 64 -5.35 7.46 14.90
C ASN A 64 -4.00 7.65 14.20
N TYR A 65 -3.57 6.68 13.38
CA TYR A 65 -2.24 6.70 12.78
C TYR A 65 -2.25 7.02 11.28
N LEU A 66 -3.30 6.64 10.57
CA LEU A 66 -3.46 6.84 9.14
C LEU A 66 -4.78 7.55 8.74
N PRO A 67 -5.24 8.58 9.48
CA PRO A 67 -6.56 9.19 9.27
C PRO A 67 -6.74 9.76 7.85
N THR A 68 -5.65 10.12 7.18
CA THR A 68 -5.64 10.75 5.85
C THR A 68 -5.24 9.80 4.72
N TYR A 69 -5.00 8.51 4.99
CA TYR A 69 -4.64 7.52 3.95
C TYR A 69 -5.85 6.81 3.36
N TRP A 70 -7.02 6.98 3.98
CA TRP A 70 -8.30 6.47 3.51
C TRP A 70 -9.33 7.60 3.51
N VAL A 71 -10.46 7.37 2.86
CA VAL A 71 -11.62 8.28 2.98
C VAL A 71 -12.31 7.98 4.31
N THR A 72 -11.77 8.57 5.38
CA THR A 72 -12.46 8.70 6.68
C THR A 72 -13.35 9.95 6.64
N PHE A 73 -14.30 10.06 7.56
CA PHE A 73 -15.22 11.21 7.58
C PHE A 73 -14.57 12.39 8.33
N PRO A 74 -14.65 13.64 7.82
CA PRO A 74 -15.28 14.08 6.58
C PRO A 74 -14.45 13.77 5.32
N ALA A 75 -15.15 13.46 4.23
CA ALA A 75 -14.57 12.96 2.98
C ALA A 75 -13.61 13.95 2.28
N ASP A 76 -13.66 15.22 2.65
CA ASP A 76 -12.94 16.33 2.00
C ASP A 76 -11.40 16.21 2.12
N TYR A 77 -10.91 15.39 3.05
CA TYR A 77 -9.46 15.13 3.23
C TYR A 77 -9.06 13.68 2.93
N GLY A 78 -9.97 12.89 2.37
CA GLY A 78 -9.72 11.48 2.06
C GLY A 78 -8.53 11.31 1.11
N LEU A 79 -7.62 10.39 1.46
CA LEU A 79 -6.40 10.06 0.71
C LEU A 79 -5.31 11.15 0.68
N ALA A 80 -5.51 12.33 1.27
CA ALA A 80 -4.51 13.41 1.24
C ALA A 80 -3.11 12.93 1.73
N GLY A 81 -3.07 12.10 2.78
CA GLY A 81 -1.83 11.51 3.28
C GLY A 81 -1.22 10.47 2.33
N ALA A 82 -2.04 9.68 1.64
CA ALA A 82 -1.58 8.73 0.63
C ALA A 82 -1.03 9.45 -0.61
N TYR A 83 -1.65 10.55 -1.03
CA TYR A 83 -1.16 11.40 -2.11
C TYR A 83 0.16 12.08 -1.73
N ALA A 84 0.21 12.72 -0.55
CA ALA A 84 1.41 13.40 -0.08
C ALA A 84 2.60 12.45 0.09
N SER A 85 2.39 11.28 0.71
CA SER A 85 3.44 10.27 0.87
C SER A 85 3.97 9.74 -0.46
N THR A 86 3.09 9.53 -1.45
CA THR A 86 3.52 9.15 -2.81
C THR A 86 4.43 10.21 -3.43
N MET A 87 4.13 11.50 -3.21
CA MET A 87 5.00 12.59 -3.69
C MET A 87 6.31 12.67 -2.94
N LEU A 88 6.31 12.42 -1.63
CA LEU A 88 7.55 12.34 -0.86
C LEU A 88 8.47 11.21 -1.35
N VAL A 89 7.93 10.05 -1.75
CA VAL A 89 8.74 8.98 -2.36
C VAL A 89 9.46 9.50 -3.60
N TRP A 90 8.74 10.25 -4.45
CA TRP A 90 9.32 10.81 -5.66
C TRP A 90 10.45 11.80 -5.37
N GLU A 91 10.24 12.69 -4.40
CA GLU A 91 11.27 13.65 -3.98
C GLU A 91 12.50 12.95 -3.36
N VAL A 92 12.30 11.87 -2.60
CA VAL A 92 13.42 11.05 -2.08
C VAL A 92 14.22 10.44 -3.23
N ILE A 93 13.56 9.88 -4.26
CA ILE A 93 14.26 9.29 -5.41
C ILE A 93 15.06 10.36 -6.16
N LYS A 94 14.47 11.53 -6.44
CA LYS A 94 15.18 12.67 -7.08
C LYS A 94 16.41 13.10 -6.30
N LEU A 95 16.32 13.08 -4.97
CA LEU A 95 17.42 13.49 -4.09
C LEU A 95 18.55 12.44 -4.10
N VAL A 96 18.20 11.15 -4.06
CA VAL A 96 19.15 10.05 -3.83
C VAL A 96 19.72 9.49 -5.14
N ASP A 97 18.94 9.43 -6.22
CA ASP A 97 19.33 8.82 -7.50
C ASP A 97 18.81 9.62 -8.69
N LYS A 98 19.58 10.65 -9.07
CA LYS A 98 19.21 11.58 -10.14
C LYS A 98 19.06 10.90 -11.50
N GLU A 99 19.92 9.94 -11.83
CA GLU A 99 19.87 9.20 -13.10
C GLU A 99 18.56 8.40 -13.19
N LEU A 100 18.20 7.68 -12.14
CA LEU A 100 16.94 6.96 -12.08
C LEU A 100 15.74 7.91 -12.19
N SER A 101 15.76 9.05 -11.50
CA SER A 101 14.67 10.02 -11.60
C SER A 101 14.52 10.59 -13.02
N GLN A 102 15.63 10.93 -13.68
CA GLN A 102 15.60 11.45 -15.06
C GLN A 102 15.06 10.41 -16.03
N HIS A 103 15.48 9.16 -15.89
CA HIS A 103 14.97 8.07 -16.70
C HIS A 103 13.45 7.87 -16.53
N LEU A 104 12.95 7.92 -15.29
CA LEU A 104 11.52 7.81 -15.00
C LEU A 104 10.72 9.01 -15.58
N ASP A 105 11.28 10.21 -15.55
CA ASP A 105 10.71 11.42 -16.19
C ASP A 105 10.68 11.30 -17.72
N ASP A 106 11.75 10.80 -18.33
CA ASP A 106 11.84 10.54 -19.78
C ASP A 106 10.83 9.47 -20.24
N MET A 107 10.53 8.50 -19.37
CA MET A 107 9.45 7.52 -19.57
C MET A 107 8.04 8.09 -19.35
N HIS A 108 7.92 9.37 -18.97
CA HIS A 108 6.67 10.03 -18.59
C HIS A 108 5.86 9.25 -17.56
N ILE A 109 6.56 8.64 -16.59
CA ILE A 109 5.92 7.86 -15.54
C ILE A 109 5.41 8.81 -14.46
N HIS A 110 4.08 8.86 -14.30
CA HIS A 110 3.49 9.59 -13.19
C HIS A 110 3.76 8.84 -11.87
N PRO A 111 4.29 9.47 -10.81
CA PRO A 111 4.60 8.81 -9.54
C PRO A 111 3.42 8.05 -8.92
N PHE A 112 2.20 8.59 -9.01
CA PHE A 112 1.00 7.87 -8.56
C PHE A 112 0.75 6.55 -9.28
N ALA A 113 1.11 6.43 -10.56
CA ALA A 113 0.96 5.16 -11.28
C ALA A 113 1.88 4.06 -10.71
N CYS A 114 3.03 4.44 -10.15
CA CYS A 114 4.02 3.51 -9.63
C CYS A 114 3.92 3.28 -8.13
N PHE A 115 3.75 4.33 -7.33
CA PHE A 115 3.94 4.25 -5.88
C PHE A 115 2.63 4.31 -5.10
N PHE A 116 1.56 4.89 -5.67
CA PHE A 116 0.30 5.09 -4.95
C PHE A 116 -0.28 3.79 -4.39
N PRO A 117 -0.31 2.65 -5.11
CA PRO A 117 -0.85 1.41 -4.55
C PRO A 117 -0.10 0.91 -3.30
N ALA A 118 1.18 1.25 -3.15
CA ALA A 118 2.00 0.84 -2.02
C ALA A 118 1.71 1.66 -0.74
N MET A 119 1.27 2.91 -0.87
CA MET A 119 1.04 3.80 0.28
C MET A 119 -0.11 3.35 1.18
N PRO A 120 -1.37 3.25 0.71
CA PRO A 120 -2.48 2.90 1.58
C PRO A 120 -2.44 1.42 1.97
N SER A 121 -1.76 0.57 1.19
CA SER A 121 -1.58 -0.85 1.54
C SER A 121 -0.38 -1.11 2.47
N LEU A 122 0.44 -0.09 2.78
CA LEU A 122 1.70 -0.23 3.52
C LEU A 122 2.59 -1.37 2.95
N LEU A 123 2.76 -1.39 1.62
CA LEU A 123 3.42 -2.46 0.88
C LEU A 123 2.81 -3.88 1.07
N GLY A 124 1.63 -4.00 1.67
CA GLY A 124 0.96 -5.26 2.00
C GLY A 124 0.60 -6.14 0.80
N ILE A 125 0.63 -5.58 -0.41
CA ILE A 125 0.40 -6.30 -1.68
C ILE A 125 1.69 -6.89 -2.28
N THR A 126 2.86 -6.60 -1.71
CA THR A 126 4.13 -7.09 -2.20
C THR A 126 4.36 -8.55 -1.81
N LYS A 127 5.32 -9.19 -2.49
CA LYS A 127 5.69 -10.58 -2.26
C LYS A 127 7.20 -10.66 -1.98
N PRO A 128 7.65 -11.63 -1.18
CA PRO A 128 6.87 -12.65 -0.45
C PRO A 128 6.26 -12.14 0.87
N ILE A 129 5.15 -12.75 1.30
CA ILE A 129 4.40 -12.31 2.50
C ILE A 129 5.23 -12.29 3.79
N VAL A 130 6.22 -13.18 3.91
CA VAL A 130 7.10 -13.26 5.09
C VAL A 130 7.96 -12.00 5.23
N GLU A 131 8.44 -11.44 4.11
CA GLU A 131 9.19 -10.19 4.10
C GLU A 131 8.29 -9.00 4.43
N VAL A 132 7.05 -9.01 3.95
CA VAL A 132 6.05 -7.98 4.27
C VAL A 132 5.74 -7.96 5.76
N ILE A 133 5.64 -9.11 6.42
CA ILE A 133 5.43 -9.17 7.88
C ILE A 133 6.60 -8.52 8.62
N ARG A 134 7.85 -8.83 8.24
CA ARG A 134 9.04 -8.20 8.84
C ARG A 134 9.10 -6.69 8.59
N LEU A 135 8.69 -6.26 7.40
CA LEU A 135 8.55 -4.84 7.09
C LEU A 135 7.51 -4.18 8.02
N TRP A 136 6.39 -4.85 8.28
CA TRP A 136 5.37 -4.34 9.20
C TRP A 136 5.86 -4.25 10.63
N ASP A 137 6.66 -5.21 11.10
CA ASP A 137 7.34 -5.13 12.40
C ASP A 137 8.23 -3.86 12.46
N PHE A 138 8.98 -3.60 11.40
CA PHE A 138 9.78 -2.37 11.27
C PHE A 138 8.91 -1.11 11.28
N LEU A 139 7.84 -1.06 10.49
CA LEU A 139 6.93 0.10 10.43
C LEU A 139 6.25 0.37 11.78
N PHE A 140 5.83 -0.66 12.51
CA PHE A 140 5.24 -0.48 13.84
C PHE A 140 6.28 -0.09 14.90
N THR A 141 7.54 -0.52 14.75
CA THR A 141 8.62 -0.19 15.68
C THR A 141 9.12 1.24 15.50
N PHE A 142 9.36 1.67 14.26
CA PHE A 142 9.99 2.96 13.96
C PHE A 142 8.99 4.04 13.52
N GLY A 143 7.75 3.65 13.23
CA GLY A 143 6.66 4.53 12.84
C GLY A 143 6.29 4.39 11.35
N LEU A 144 4.99 4.52 11.07
CA LEU A 144 4.42 4.27 9.74
C LEU A 144 4.92 5.23 8.66
N HIS A 145 5.39 6.41 9.04
CA HIS A 145 6.00 7.38 8.12
C HIS A 145 7.22 6.80 7.38
N MET A 146 7.86 5.77 7.94
CA MET A 146 8.95 5.02 7.30
C MET A 146 8.53 4.26 6.04
N ILE A 147 7.23 4.20 5.73
CA ILE A 147 6.75 3.67 4.44
C ILE A 147 7.37 4.41 3.25
N VAL A 148 7.59 5.74 3.37
CA VAL A 148 8.16 6.57 2.30
C VAL A 148 9.57 6.11 1.91
N PRO A 149 10.56 6.08 2.82
CA PRO A 149 11.90 5.59 2.48
C PRO A 149 11.90 4.11 2.11
N CYS A 150 11.02 3.27 2.67
CA CYS A 150 10.92 1.86 2.27
C CYS A 150 10.50 1.68 0.81
N VAL A 151 9.50 2.44 0.34
CA VAL A 151 9.09 2.39 -1.07
C VAL A 151 10.17 2.96 -1.97
N ALA A 152 10.80 4.08 -1.61
CA ALA A 152 11.92 4.62 -2.38
C ALA A 152 13.07 3.61 -2.49
N ALA A 153 13.45 2.96 -1.39
CA ALA A 153 14.49 1.94 -1.36
C ALA A 153 14.11 0.71 -2.22
N GLN A 154 12.85 0.29 -2.24
CA GLN A 154 12.39 -0.79 -3.11
C GLN A 154 12.60 -0.45 -4.60
N ILE A 155 12.26 0.78 -4.99
CA ILE A 155 12.42 1.24 -6.39
C ILE A 155 13.90 1.36 -6.76
N ILE A 156 14.73 1.94 -5.88
CA ILE A 156 16.18 2.03 -6.07
C ILE A 156 16.81 0.64 -6.12
N GLY A 157 16.32 -0.32 -5.32
CA GLY A 157 16.76 -1.72 -5.39
C GLY A 157 16.45 -2.39 -6.73
N MET A 158 15.49 -1.87 -7.50
CA MET A 158 15.12 -2.32 -8.84
C MET A 158 15.76 -1.48 -9.96
N ARG A 159 16.62 -0.52 -9.62
CA ARG A 159 17.24 0.45 -10.53
C ARG A 159 17.77 -0.17 -11.81
N ASP A 160 18.62 -1.19 -11.70
CA ASP A 160 19.28 -1.80 -12.88
C ASP A 160 18.30 -2.47 -13.84
N VAL A 161 17.13 -2.87 -13.36
CA VAL A 161 16.04 -3.41 -14.18
C VAL A 161 15.30 -2.26 -14.85
N ILE A 162 14.97 -1.21 -14.09
CA ILE A 162 14.22 -0.05 -14.57
C ILE A 162 15.01 0.69 -15.65
N LEU A 163 16.30 0.95 -15.44
CA LEU A 163 17.15 1.67 -16.41
C LEU A 163 17.35 0.92 -17.74
N LYS A 164 17.10 -0.40 -17.77
CA LYS A 164 17.15 -1.20 -19.00
C LYS A 164 15.86 -1.09 -19.81
N GLU A 165 14.77 -0.59 -19.24
CA GLU A 165 13.53 -0.39 -19.99
C GLU A 165 13.68 0.80 -20.95
N SER A 166 13.17 0.67 -22.17
CA SER A 166 13.22 1.76 -23.14
C SER A 166 12.01 2.69 -22.94
N PRO A 167 12.21 4.03 -22.94
CA PRO A 167 11.11 5.00 -22.91
C PRO A 167 10.05 4.82 -24.00
N PHE A 168 10.41 4.17 -25.11
CA PHE A 168 9.58 4.06 -26.31
C PHE A 168 8.67 2.82 -26.38
N GLN A 169 8.74 1.88 -25.43
CA GLN A 169 7.98 0.61 -25.54
C GLN A 169 6.51 0.68 -25.09
N LYS A 170 6.02 1.80 -24.56
CA LYS A 170 4.63 1.90 -24.03
C LYS A 170 3.52 2.17 -25.07
N LYS A 171 3.79 2.16 -26.38
CA LYS A 171 2.74 2.40 -27.41
C LYS A 171 1.85 1.20 -27.79
N LYS A 172 1.93 0.04 -27.11
CA LYS A 172 1.18 -1.18 -27.50
C LYS A 172 0.31 -1.82 -26.41
N ILE A 173 -0.13 -1.07 -25.41
CA ILE A 173 -1.11 -1.58 -24.45
C ILE A 173 -2.23 -0.54 -24.31
N HIS A 174 -3.08 -0.36 -25.33
CA HIS A 174 -4.44 0.21 -25.25
C HIS A 174 -5.13 0.05 -26.61
N THR A 175 -5.23 -1.19 -27.09
CA THR A 175 -6.17 -1.50 -28.18
C THR A 175 -6.52 -2.97 -28.12
N TYR A 176 -7.49 -3.34 -27.28
CA TYR A 176 -8.51 -4.32 -27.65
C TYR A 176 -9.80 -3.94 -26.93
N LYS A 177 -10.85 -3.97 -27.73
CA LYS A 177 -12.24 -3.56 -27.48
C LYS A 177 -12.88 -4.31 -26.32
#